data_AF-B6YX63-F1
#
_entry.id   AF-B6YX63-F1
#
_cell.length_a   1.000
_cell.length_b   1.000
_cell.length_c   1.000
_cell.angle_alpha   90.00
_cell.angle_beta   90.00
_cell.angle_gamma   90.00
#
_symmetry.space_group_name_H-M   'P 1'
#
loop_
_entity.id
_entity.type
_entity.pdbx_description
1 polymer ?
#
loop_
_entity_poly.entity_id
_entity_poly.type
_entity_poly.pdbx_seq_one_letter_code
_entity_poly.pdbx_strand_id
1 'polypeptide(L)'
;MFKKKRGAVGIGTLIVFIAMVLVAAVAAAVLINTSGFLQQKASSTGRETTQEVASGIQVERIVGKTDAAKLNIQQLAIYVSPNAGSAGIDLRKTRIIISDGSQQAVLNYKVGDGQTTISNGTNSLTIGDGQTITITYDSINNQVSFSDGTTTVTVANGGTIQDTETAMLAVADNTIGKGYIVVQSTITLDGTQDVGGVTGTNDLIITDQYGNQMVIYDIGSGASANVKLSVIDSAYTPASLIAGGVFASDKLAWLGLSAATDYGIIVIQDADNSVQPLYPTINKGDMVALTFYVGNDAGTAIFGQGIQPRTKITGKVVPEFGAPGVIEFTTPTSYTDEIIELQ
;
A
#
# COMPACT_ATOMS: atom_id res chain seq x y z
N MET A 1 -38.30 -64.18 65.44
CA MET A 1 -36.95 -64.03 64.84
C MET A 1 -36.87 -62.68 64.12
N PHE A 2 -36.33 -61.63 64.76
CA PHE A 2 -36.29 -60.28 64.17
C PHE A 2 -34.94 -59.99 63.48
N LYS A 3 -34.95 -59.99 62.14
CA LYS A 3 -33.77 -59.72 61.29
C LYS A 3 -33.44 -58.22 61.31
N LYS A 4 -32.35 -57.82 61.98
CA LYS A 4 -31.95 -56.39 62.12
C LYS A 4 -31.68 -55.74 60.75
N LYS A 5 -32.52 -54.79 60.32
CA LYS A 5 -32.37 -54.01 59.07
C LYS A 5 -31.24 -52.95 59.12
N ARG A 6 -30.03 -53.30 59.56
CA ARG A 6 -28.90 -52.34 59.65
C ARG A 6 -28.24 -52.01 58.30
N GLY A 7 -28.37 -52.86 57.29
CA GLY A 7 -27.81 -52.61 55.94
C GLY A 7 -28.51 -51.51 55.15
N ALA A 8 -29.79 -51.22 55.42
CA ALA A 8 -30.58 -50.26 54.64
C ALA A 8 -30.10 -48.80 54.79
N VAL A 9 -29.60 -48.43 55.97
CA VAL A 9 -29.08 -47.07 56.24
C VAL A 9 -27.77 -46.82 55.48
N GLY A 10 -26.89 -47.83 55.40
CA GLY A 10 -25.61 -47.73 54.69
C GLY A 10 -25.76 -47.53 53.17
N ILE A 11 -26.80 -48.10 52.57
CA ILE A 11 -27.11 -47.88 51.14
C ILE A 11 -27.52 -46.43 50.89
N GLY A 12 -28.33 -45.84 51.79
CA GLY A 12 -28.70 -44.42 51.70
C GLY A 12 -27.47 -43.48 51.77
N THR A 13 -26.52 -43.75 52.68
CA THR A 13 -25.29 -42.96 52.77
C THR A 13 -24.40 -43.09 51.53
N LEU A 14 -24.33 -44.26 50.90
CA LEU A 14 -23.56 -44.46 49.66
C LEU A 14 -24.18 -43.71 48.47
N ILE A 15 -25.51 -43.70 48.35
CA ILE A 15 -26.21 -42.95 47.29
C ILE A 15 -25.94 -41.45 47.43
N VAL A 16 -26.08 -40.89 48.64
CA VAL A 16 -25.80 -39.47 48.91
C VAL A 16 -24.32 -39.14 48.66
N PHE A 17 -23.40 -40.02 49.04
CA PHE A 17 -21.97 -39.82 48.80
C PHE A 17 -21.65 -39.73 47.30
N ILE A 18 -22.15 -40.67 46.49
CA ILE A 18 -21.95 -40.64 45.02
C ILE A 18 -22.59 -39.39 44.41
N ALA A 19 -23.81 -39.04 44.82
CA ALA A 19 -24.50 -37.84 44.32
C ALA A 19 -23.72 -36.55 44.67
N MET A 20 -23.20 -36.42 45.89
CA MET A 20 -22.40 -35.28 46.31
C MET A 20 -21.09 -35.17 45.52
N VAL A 21 -20.40 -36.29 45.27
CA VAL A 21 -19.17 -36.31 44.46
C VAL A 21 -19.45 -35.88 43.01
N LEU A 22 -20.55 -36.33 42.41
CA LEU A 22 -20.93 -35.92 41.05
C LEU A 22 -21.29 -34.43 40.97
N VAL A 23 -22.06 -33.90 41.93
CA VAL A 23 -22.39 -32.46 41.99
C VAL A 23 -21.13 -31.62 42.20
N ALA A 24 -20.22 -32.05 43.08
CA ALA A 24 -18.95 -31.39 43.31
C ALA A 24 -18.04 -31.39 42.05
N ALA A 25 -18.01 -32.50 41.30
CA ALA A 25 -17.26 -32.60 40.06
C ALA A 25 -17.78 -31.64 38.97
N VAL A 26 -19.11 -31.55 38.80
CA VAL A 26 -19.72 -30.59 37.86
C VAL A 26 -19.47 -29.15 38.29
N ALA A 27 -19.65 -28.83 39.58
CA ALA A 27 -19.38 -27.49 40.11
C ALA A 27 -17.90 -27.08 39.94
N ALA A 28 -16.96 -27.99 40.21
CA ALA A 28 -15.54 -27.76 40.00
C ALA A 28 -15.20 -27.57 38.51
N ALA A 29 -15.78 -28.37 37.60
CA ALA A 29 -15.56 -28.22 36.17
C ALA A 29 -16.05 -26.86 35.64
N VAL A 30 -17.23 -26.39 36.07
CA VAL A 30 -17.74 -25.06 35.73
C VAL A 30 -16.86 -23.95 36.32
N LEU A 31 -16.42 -24.08 37.57
CA LEU A 31 -15.56 -23.10 38.22
C LEU A 31 -14.18 -22.98 37.56
N ILE A 32 -13.57 -24.11 37.18
CA ILE A 32 -12.29 -24.13 36.45
C ILE A 32 -12.44 -23.53 35.05
N ASN A 33 -13.50 -23.89 34.33
CA ASN A 33 -13.76 -23.37 32.97
C ASN A 33 -13.99 -21.84 32.98
N THR A 34 -14.87 -21.36 33.85
CA THR A 34 -15.12 -19.91 34.02
C THR A 34 -13.87 -19.16 34.48
N SER A 35 -13.09 -19.71 35.42
CA SER A 35 -11.81 -19.12 35.85
C SER A 35 -10.78 -19.06 34.72
N GLY A 36 -10.65 -20.12 33.91
CA GLY A 36 -9.74 -20.19 32.78
C GLY A 36 -10.10 -19.17 31.69
N PHE A 37 -11.38 -19.07 31.32
CA PHE A 37 -11.87 -18.07 30.38
C PHE A 37 -11.58 -16.63 30.87
N LEU A 38 -11.87 -16.34 32.15
CA LEU A 38 -11.60 -15.03 32.73
C LEU A 38 -10.10 -14.70 32.78
N GLN A 39 -9.24 -15.68 33.09
CA GLN A 39 -7.78 -15.49 33.06
C GLN A 39 -7.26 -15.21 31.64
N GLN A 40 -7.73 -15.96 30.64
CA GLN A 40 -7.37 -15.72 29.24
C GLN A 40 -7.85 -14.33 28.76
N LYS A 41 -9.09 -13.95 29.09
CA LYS A 41 -9.61 -12.63 28.72
C LYS A 41 -8.88 -11.49 29.44
N ALA A 42 -8.58 -11.64 30.72
CA ALA A 42 -7.80 -10.66 31.48
C ALA A 42 -6.38 -10.49 30.91
N SER A 43 -5.71 -11.59 30.53
CA SER A 43 -4.40 -11.55 29.88
C SER A 43 -4.45 -10.86 28.50
N SER A 44 -5.43 -11.19 27.66
CA SER A 44 -5.56 -10.55 26.35
C SER A 44 -5.85 -9.06 26.47
N THR A 45 -6.82 -8.68 27.31
CA THR A 45 -7.15 -7.26 27.53
C THR A 45 -6.05 -6.49 28.26
N GLY A 46 -5.26 -7.14 29.11
CA GLY A 46 -4.04 -6.53 29.66
C GLY A 46 -3.00 -6.20 28.58
N ARG A 47 -2.77 -7.10 27.60
CA ARG A 47 -1.88 -6.83 26.46
C ARG A 47 -2.46 -5.76 25.53
N GLU A 48 -3.73 -5.91 25.13
CA GLU A 48 -4.45 -4.97 24.25
C GLU A 48 -4.39 -3.54 24.81
N THR A 49 -4.76 -3.35 26.09
CA THR A 49 -4.72 -2.02 26.73
C THR A 49 -3.31 -1.47 26.90
N THR A 50 -2.30 -2.33 27.12
CA THR A 50 -0.89 -1.88 27.15
C THR A 50 -0.44 -1.40 25.77
N GLN A 51 -0.81 -2.11 24.70
CA GLN A 51 -0.51 -1.71 23.32
C GLN A 51 -1.22 -0.40 22.94
N GLU A 52 -2.47 -0.21 23.37
CA GLU A 52 -3.28 1.00 23.13
C GLU A 52 -2.70 2.26 23.80
N VAL A 53 -2.08 2.15 24.98
CA VAL A 53 -1.50 3.32 25.66
C VAL A 53 -0.02 3.55 25.35
N ALA A 54 0.72 2.50 24.96
CA ALA A 54 2.15 2.59 24.66
C ALA A 54 2.45 2.90 23.18
N SER A 55 1.54 2.54 22.27
CA SER A 55 1.72 2.80 20.83
C SER A 55 1.20 4.17 20.44
N GLY A 56 1.76 4.76 19.39
CA GLY A 56 1.22 5.93 18.74
C GLY A 56 2.09 6.42 17.59
N ILE A 57 1.55 7.32 16.78
CA ILE A 57 2.28 7.98 15.70
C ILE A 57 2.58 9.41 16.12
N GLN A 58 3.82 9.87 15.91
CA GLN A 58 4.19 11.27 15.97
C GLN A 58 4.32 11.84 14.57
N VAL A 59 3.80 13.05 14.36
CA VAL A 59 4.11 13.89 13.19
C VAL A 59 5.34 14.70 13.54
N GLU A 60 6.42 14.56 12.76
CA GLU A 60 7.68 15.28 12.99
C GLU A 60 7.76 16.58 12.20
N ARG A 61 7.29 16.57 10.95
CA ARG A 61 7.37 17.70 10.02
C ARG A 61 6.29 17.63 8.96
N ILE A 62 5.80 18.78 8.51
CA ILE A 62 4.88 18.89 7.38
C ILE A 62 5.47 19.82 6.32
N VAL A 63 5.54 19.32 5.10
CA VAL A 63 6.00 20.09 3.94
C VAL A 63 4.88 20.10 2.90
N GLY A 64 4.62 21.26 2.31
CA GLY A 64 3.71 21.43 1.18
C GLY A 64 4.48 21.78 -0.10
N LYS A 65 3.94 21.37 -1.25
CA LYS A 65 4.36 21.86 -2.56
C LYS A 65 3.23 22.66 -3.22
N THR A 66 3.60 23.81 -3.78
CA THR A 66 2.68 24.72 -4.47
C THR A 66 2.41 24.29 -5.90
N ASP A 67 1.37 24.88 -6.48
CA ASP A 67 1.20 24.97 -7.93
C ASP A 67 2.33 25.81 -8.57
N ALA A 68 2.43 25.75 -9.90
CA ALA A 68 3.44 26.49 -10.66
C ALA A 68 3.29 28.02 -10.57
N ALA A 69 2.08 28.54 -10.31
CA ALA A 69 1.83 29.97 -10.13
C ALA A 69 1.99 30.44 -8.67
N LYS A 70 2.30 29.53 -7.73
CA LYS A 70 2.51 29.80 -6.29
C LYS A 70 1.31 30.50 -5.63
N LEU A 71 0.11 30.09 -6.02
CA LEU A 71 -1.16 30.57 -5.49
C LEU A 71 -1.75 29.62 -4.43
N ASN A 72 -1.58 28.30 -4.59
CA ASN A 72 -2.19 27.27 -3.75
C ASN A 72 -1.20 26.14 -3.45
N ILE A 73 -1.26 25.55 -2.24
CA ILE A 73 -0.58 24.28 -1.96
C ILE A 73 -1.44 23.14 -2.51
N GLN A 74 -0.87 22.32 -3.40
CA GLN A 74 -1.56 21.23 -4.10
C GLN A 74 -1.14 19.84 -3.59
N GLN A 75 0.09 19.71 -3.11
CA GLN A 75 0.66 18.46 -2.62
C GLN A 75 1.13 18.62 -1.17
N LEU A 76 0.88 17.62 -0.31
CA LEU A 76 1.34 17.61 1.08
C LEU A 76 2.12 16.34 1.39
N ALA A 77 3.25 16.48 2.07
CA ALA A 77 4.06 15.38 2.60
C ALA A 77 4.20 15.53 4.13
N ILE A 78 3.68 14.56 4.87
CA ILE A 78 3.69 14.54 6.34
C ILE A 78 4.71 13.49 6.79
N TYR A 79 5.80 13.93 7.41
CA TYR A 79 6.82 13.05 7.97
C TYR A 79 6.32 12.51 9.31
N VAL A 80 6.26 11.17 9.42
CA VAL A 80 5.79 10.48 10.61
C VAL A 80 6.78 9.40 11.06
N SER A 81 6.86 9.24 12.37
CA SER A 81 7.64 8.23 13.07
C SER A 81 6.79 7.64 14.20
N PRO A 82 6.96 6.36 14.58
CA PRO A 82 6.24 5.79 15.71
C PRO A 82 6.83 6.26 17.05
N ASN A 83 5.97 6.43 18.06
CA ASN A 83 6.39 6.81 19.40
C ASN A 83 7.36 5.77 20.00
N ALA A 84 8.32 6.23 20.81
CA ALA A 84 9.25 5.35 21.51
C ALA A 84 8.50 4.35 22.42
N GLY A 85 8.68 3.05 22.16
CA GLY A 85 7.97 1.98 22.89
C GLY A 85 6.69 1.48 22.22
N SER A 86 6.31 2.03 21.06
CA SER A 86 5.22 1.48 20.24
C SER A 86 5.51 0.05 19.81
N ALA A 87 4.45 -0.75 19.70
CA ALA A 87 4.48 -1.93 18.83
C ALA A 87 4.52 -1.48 17.36
N GLY A 88 4.85 -2.38 16.43
CA GLY A 88 4.81 -2.07 15.00
C GLY A 88 3.40 -1.67 14.55
N ILE A 89 3.29 -0.56 13.81
CA ILE A 89 2.01 0.03 13.39
C ILE A 89 1.79 -0.21 11.89
N ASP A 90 0.70 -0.90 11.53
CA ASP A 90 0.30 -1.10 10.12
C ASP A 90 -0.28 0.20 9.53
N LEU A 91 0.46 0.81 8.61
CA LEU A 91 0.03 2.02 7.91
C LEU A 91 -1.15 1.76 6.98
N ARG A 92 -1.33 0.56 6.41
CA ARG A 92 -2.49 0.27 5.54
C ARG A 92 -3.83 0.45 6.26
N LYS A 93 -3.87 0.24 7.58
CA LYS A 93 -5.04 0.50 8.43
C LYS A 93 -5.05 1.89 9.07
N THR A 94 -3.93 2.59 9.06
CA THR A 94 -3.83 3.99 9.51
C THR A 94 -4.67 4.88 8.59
N ARG A 95 -5.34 5.89 9.17
CA ARG A 95 -6.18 6.85 8.45
C ARG A 95 -5.78 8.28 8.79
N ILE A 96 -5.57 9.08 7.75
CA ILE A 96 -5.28 10.50 7.89
C ILE A 96 -6.61 11.24 7.83
N ILE A 97 -6.87 12.11 8.78
CA ILE A 97 -8.06 12.96 8.81
C ILE A 97 -7.58 14.41 8.71
N ILE A 98 -8.09 15.18 7.75
CA ILE A 98 -7.66 16.57 7.51
C ILE A 98 -8.86 17.46 7.21
N SER A 99 -8.80 18.71 7.64
CA SER A 99 -9.84 19.73 7.45
C SER A 99 -9.25 21.14 7.36
N ASP A 100 -9.84 21.94 6.47
CA ASP A 100 -9.63 23.39 6.32
C ASP A 100 -10.63 24.25 7.13
N GLY A 101 -11.49 23.59 7.93
CA GLY A 101 -12.58 24.22 8.67
C GLY A 101 -13.91 24.34 7.92
N SER A 102 -13.94 24.04 6.61
CA SER A 102 -15.13 24.03 5.76
C SER A 102 -15.47 22.62 5.28
N GLN A 103 -14.44 21.91 4.82
CA GLN A 103 -14.48 20.53 4.34
C GLN A 103 -13.60 19.64 5.21
N GLN A 104 -13.88 18.34 5.19
CA GLN A 104 -13.10 17.33 5.91
C GLN A 104 -12.98 16.08 5.04
N ALA A 105 -11.77 15.53 4.95
CA ALA A 105 -11.51 14.25 4.30
C ALA A 105 -10.91 13.24 5.27
N VAL A 106 -11.17 11.97 4.96
CA VAL A 106 -10.52 10.82 5.58
C VAL A 106 -9.79 10.09 4.46
N LEU A 107 -8.47 9.99 4.57
CA LEU A 107 -7.62 9.38 3.55
C LEU A 107 -7.23 7.96 3.93
N ASN A 108 -7.17 7.12 2.91
CA ASN A 108 -6.87 5.71 2.96
C ASN A 108 -5.53 5.46 2.26
N TYR A 109 -4.75 4.47 2.71
CA TYR A 109 -3.56 4.07 1.96
C TYR A 109 -3.99 3.40 0.65
N LYS A 110 -3.52 3.89 -0.50
CA LYS A 110 -3.73 3.21 -1.80
C LYS A 110 -2.76 2.03 -1.90
N VAL A 111 -3.26 0.89 -1.45
CA VAL A 111 -2.67 -0.41 -1.67
C VAL A 111 -3.11 -0.93 -3.04
N GLY A 112 -2.18 -1.52 -3.79
CA GLY A 112 -2.49 -2.27 -5.01
C GLY A 112 -2.61 -3.76 -4.75
N ASP A 113 -3.21 -4.48 -5.68
CA ASP A 113 -3.35 -5.94 -5.58
C ASP A 113 -2.06 -6.71 -5.97
N GLY A 114 -1.05 -5.99 -6.46
CA GLY A 114 0.22 -6.57 -6.94
C GLY A 114 0.10 -7.19 -8.33
N GLN A 115 -0.97 -6.87 -9.07
CA GLN A 115 -1.20 -7.31 -10.43
C GLN A 115 -1.42 -6.13 -11.38
N THR A 116 -1.32 -6.41 -12.66
CA THR A 116 -1.46 -5.41 -13.72
C THR A 116 -1.97 -6.13 -14.97
N THR A 117 -2.91 -5.53 -15.70
CA THR A 117 -3.56 -6.21 -16.82
C THR A 117 -3.13 -5.58 -18.15
N ILE A 118 -2.72 -6.42 -19.10
CA ILE A 118 -2.55 -6.01 -20.49
C ILE A 118 -3.81 -6.48 -21.24
N SER A 119 -4.54 -5.55 -21.86
CA SER A 119 -5.78 -5.82 -22.56
C SER A 119 -5.75 -5.26 -23.98
N ASN A 120 -6.29 -6.00 -24.95
CA ASN A 120 -6.58 -5.48 -26.30
C ASN A 120 -8.09 -5.27 -26.54
N GLY A 121 -8.88 -5.23 -25.46
CA GLY A 121 -10.34 -5.11 -25.50
C GLY A 121 -11.10 -6.40 -25.85
N THR A 122 -10.40 -7.46 -26.30
CA THR A 122 -10.99 -8.79 -26.58
C THR A 122 -10.40 -9.87 -25.67
N ASN A 123 -9.08 -9.83 -25.47
CA ASN A 123 -8.32 -10.69 -24.56
C ASN A 123 -7.63 -9.82 -23.51
N SER A 124 -7.51 -10.35 -22.29
CA SER A 124 -6.73 -9.78 -21.21
C SER A 124 -5.71 -10.80 -20.66
N LEU A 125 -4.54 -10.31 -20.24
CA LEU A 125 -3.49 -11.05 -19.56
C LEU A 125 -3.18 -10.30 -18.26
N THR A 126 -3.48 -10.90 -17.12
CA THR A 126 -3.19 -10.35 -15.80
C THR A 126 -1.87 -10.89 -15.30
N ILE A 127 -0.92 -9.98 -15.01
CA ILE A 127 0.46 -10.26 -14.65
C ILE A 127 0.65 -9.86 -13.20
N GLY A 128 1.06 -10.79 -12.35
CA GLY A 128 1.44 -10.51 -10.96
C GLY A 128 2.92 -10.13 -10.81
N ASP A 129 3.26 -9.50 -9.69
CA ASP A 129 4.64 -9.12 -9.36
C ASP A 129 5.62 -10.31 -9.44
N GLY A 130 6.79 -10.07 -10.03
CA GLY A 130 7.85 -11.05 -10.21
C GLY A 130 7.60 -12.11 -11.29
N GLN A 131 6.44 -12.09 -11.97
CA GLN A 131 6.20 -12.98 -13.12
C GLN A 131 7.13 -12.65 -14.29
N THR A 132 7.50 -13.70 -15.03
CA THR A 132 8.25 -13.57 -16.28
C THR A 132 7.27 -13.68 -17.43
N ILE A 133 7.19 -12.65 -18.26
CA ILE A 133 6.41 -12.69 -19.51
C ILE A 133 7.35 -12.76 -20.71
N THR A 134 6.86 -13.39 -21.77
CA THR A 134 7.49 -13.36 -23.09
C THR A 134 6.87 -12.23 -23.90
N ILE A 135 7.70 -11.29 -24.37
CA ILE A 135 7.33 -10.25 -25.32
C ILE A 135 7.84 -10.65 -26.70
N THR A 136 6.95 -10.76 -27.68
CA THR A 136 7.27 -11.13 -29.07
C THR A 136 6.87 -10.00 -30.02
N TYR A 137 7.78 -9.59 -30.91
CA TYR A 137 7.46 -8.64 -31.98
C TYR A 137 7.31 -9.35 -33.33
N ASP A 138 6.20 -9.10 -34.00
CA ASP A 138 5.94 -9.51 -35.37
C ASP A 138 6.01 -8.28 -36.27
N SER A 139 7.10 -8.14 -37.01
CA SER A 139 7.31 -7.04 -37.96
C SER A 139 6.58 -7.21 -39.30
N ILE A 140 6.05 -8.40 -39.61
CA ILE A 140 5.24 -8.66 -40.81
C ILE A 140 3.86 -8.06 -40.61
N ASN A 141 3.26 -8.31 -39.45
CA ASN A 141 1.94 -7.82 -39.09
C ASN A 141 1.98 -6.51 -38.29
N ASN A 142 3.18 -6.04 -37.92
CA ASN A 142 3.45 -4.88 -37.06
C ASN A 142 2.68 -4.98 -35.72
N GLN A 143 2.91 -6.06 -34.97
CA GLN A 143 2.22 -6.35 -33.70
C GLN A 143 3.19 -6.74 -32.59
N VAL A 144 2.87 -6.38 -31.35
CA VAL A 144 3.58 -6.80 -30.13
C VAL A 144 2.66 -7.74 -29.35
N SER A 145 3.15 -8.92 -28.99
CA SER A 145 2.43 -9.89 -28.18
C SER A 145 3.07 -10.05 -26.81
N PHE A 146 2.23 -10.13 -25.78
CA PHE A 146 2.59 -10.39 -24.39
C PHE A 146 2.01 -11.74 -23.99
N SER A 147 2.81 -12.62 -23.40
CA SER A 147 2.37 -13.96 -22.99
C SER A 147 2.98 -14.43 -21.67
N ASP A 148 2.19 -15.13 -20.86
CA ASP A 148 2.65 -15.91 -19.68
C ASP A 148 2.87 -17.40 -20.03
N GLY A 149 2.75 -17.78 -21.31
CA GLY A 149 2.80 -19.16 -21.80
C GLY A 149 1.46 -19.90 -21.81
N THR A 150 0.39 -19.33 -21.21
CA THR A 150 -0.98 -19.88 -21.21
C THR A 150 -1.95 -18.94 -21.95
N THR A 151 -1.82 -17.65 -21.71
CA THR A 151 -2.62 -16.57 -22.27
C THR A 151 -1.72 -15.64 -23.09
N THR A 152 -2.19 -15.21 -24.26
CA THR A 152 -1.46 -14.26 -25.11
C THR A 152 -2.38 -13.11 -25.49
N VAL A 153 -1.89 -11.88 -25.28
CA VAL A 153 -2.53 -10.64 -25.72
C VAL A 153 -1.65 -9.98 -26.75
N THR A 154 -2.21 -9.81 -27.95
CA THR A 154 -1.51 -9.19 -29.08
C THR A 154 -2.10 -7.81 -29.36
N VAL A 155 -1.22 -6.82 -29.50
CA VAL A 155 -1.54 -5.42 -29.75
C VAL A 155 -0.91 -5.02 -31.08
N ALA A 156 -1.69 -4.48 -32.01
CA ALA A 156 -1.15 -3.87 -33.22
C ALA A 156 -0.37 -2.59 -32.85
N ASN A 157 0.81 -2.37 -33.43
CA ASN A 157 1.68 -1.22 -33.18
C ASN A 157 1.15 0.03 -33.88
N GLY A 158 0.03 0.54 -33.33
CA GLY A 158 -0.87 1.53 -33.91
C GLY A 158 -2.32 1.41 -33.43
N GLY A 159 -2.66 0.36 -32.68
CA GLY A 159 -3.95 0.18 -31.99
C GLY A 159 -3.91 0.75 -30.57
N THR A 160 -4.99 1.42 -30.18
CA THR A 160 -5.17 2.00 -28.85
C THR A 160 -5.38 0.90 -27.80
N ILE A 161 -4.48 0.77 -26.82
CA ILE A 161 -4.69 -0.11 -25.65
C ILE A 161 -5.73 0.58 -24.76
N GLN A 162 -6.95 0.05 -24.73
CA GLN A 162 -7.93 0.41 -23.70
C GLN A 162 -7.74 -0.53 -22.51
N ASP A 163 -7.03 -0.04 -21.50
CA ASP A 163 -6.86 -0.74 -20.24
C ASP A 163 -7.88 -0.26 -19.19
N THR A 164 -8.39 -1.20 -18.41
CA THR A 164 -9.29 -0.93 -17.27
C THR A 164 -8.53 -1.34 -16.01
N GLU A 165 -8.16 -0.35 -15.19
CA GLU A 165 -7.38 -0.49 -13.95
C GLU A 165 -5.87 -0.84 -14.07
N THR A 166 -5.23 -0.21 -15.06
CA THR A 166 -3.86 0.37 -14.97
C THR A 166 -2.63 -0.53 -14.88
N ALA A 167 -2.06 -0.78 -16.07
CA ALA A 167 -0.67 -1.11 -16.32
C ALA A 167 0.12 0.01 -17.01
N MET A 168 1.38 0.26 -16.61
CA MET A 168 2.30 1.08 -17.41
C MET A 168 2.82 0.30 -18.63
N LEU A 169 1.99 0.25 -19.67
CA LEU A 169 2.49 0.26 -21.04
C LEU A 169 1.81 1.42 -21.75
N ALA A 170 2.56 2.50 -21.99
CA ALA A 170 1.95 3.77 -22.41
C ALA A 170 1.36 3.70 -23.82
N VAL A 171 0.02 3.69 -23.89
CA VAL A 171 -0.74 4.04 -25.09
C VAL A 171 -1.85 5.01 -24.68
N ALA A 172 -1.99 6.10 -25.44
CA ALA A 172 -2.93 7.20 -25.16
C ALA A 172 -4.40 6.73 -25.28
N ASP A 173 -5.43 7.34 -24.67
CA ASP A 173 -5.57 8.61 -23.95
C ASP A 173 -6.80 8.58 -22.99
N ASN A 174 -6.83 9.49 -22.02
CA ASN A 174 -8.00 10.01 -21.28
C ASN A 174 -9.04 9.03 -20.68
N THR A 175 -8.86 8.66 -19.38
CA THR A 175 -9.75 9.05 -18.24
C THR A 175 -9.52 8.16 -17.00
N ILE A 176 -8.83 8.72 -15.97
CA ILE A 176 -8.81 8.31 -14.54
C ILE A 176 -8.15 6.95 -14.19
N GLY A 177 -7.35 6.96 -13.11
CA GLY A 177 -6.60 5.81 -12.57
C GLY A 177 -5.12 5.83 -12.98
N LYS A 178 -4.19 5.49 -12.07
CA LYS A 178 -2.74 5.41 -12.35
C LYS A 178 -2.05 4.33 -11.50
N GLY A 179 -1.32 3.42 -12.15
CA GLY A 179 -0.56 2.29 -11.57
C GLY A 179 0.70 1.97 -12.42
N TYR A 180 1.77 1.42 -11.83
CA TYR A 180 3.14 1.54 -12.36
C TYR A 180 3.90 0.21 -12.56
N ILE A 181 4.66 0.12 -13.64
CA ILE A 181 5.59 -0.98 -13.97
C ILE A 181 7.01 -0.43 -13.90
N VAL A 182 7.84 -0.99 -13.02
CA VAL A 182 9.25 -0.59 -12.88
C VAL A 182 10.13 -1.80 -13.14
N VAL A 183 10.91 -1.78 -14.22
CA VAL A 183 11.85 -2.86 -14.55
C VAL A 183 13.16 -2.65 -13.78
N GLN A 184 13.29 -3.34 -12.65
CA GLN A 184 14.52 -3.36 -11.87
C GLN A 184 15.59 -4.27 -12.48
N SER A 185 16.48 -3.66 -13.27
CA SER A 185 17.81 -4.16 -13.67
C SER A 185 17.91 -5.48 -14.48
N THR A 186 18.56 -5.36 -15.64
CA THR A 186 19.14 -6.44 -16.46
C THR A 186 18.15 -7.37 -17.16
N ILE A 187 17.65 -6.92 -18.32
CA ILE A 187 17.10 -7.80 -19.36
C ILE A 187 18.22 -8.75 -19.80
N THR A 188 18.00 -10.06 -19.65
CA THR A 188 18.92 -11.10 -20.14
C THR A 188 18.24 -11.82 -21.29
N LEU A 189 18.72 -11.58 -22.52
CA LEU A 189 18.25 -12.28 -23.71
C LEU A 189 18.83 -13.69 -23.71
N ASP A 190 18.02 -14.69 -23.34
CA ASP A 190 18.39 -16.11 -23.53
C ASP A 190 18.01 -16.54 -24.94
N GLY A 191 18.97 -16.41 -25.85
CA GLY A 191 18.80 -16.67 -27.28
C GLY A 191 20.00 -16.19 -28.08
N THR A 192 20.84 -17.13 -28.54
CA THR A 192 22.08 -16.86 -29.27
C THR A 192 21.87 -16.04 -30.56
N GLN A 193 22.18 -14.73 -30.53
CA GLN A 193 23.03 -14.05 -31.53
C GLN A 193 23.59 -12.71 -30.99
N ASP A 194 24.70 -12.28 -31.62
CA ASP A 194 25.60 -11.14 -31.37
C ASP A 194 25.17 -9.95 -30.46
N VAL A 195 25.92 -9.76 -29.38
CA VAL A 195 26.14 -8.44 -28.76
C VAL A 195 27.32 -7.77 -29.46
N GLY A 196 27.09 -7.26 -30.68
CA GLY A 196 28.16 -7.00 -31.67
C GLY A 196 28.04 -5.71 -32.48
N GLY A 197 27.75 -4.56 -31.85
CA GLY A 197 27.83 -3.24 -32.50
C GLY A 197 26.50 -2.65 -32.93
N VAL A 198 26.24 -1.42 -32.49
CA VAL A 198 24.98 -0.68 -32.72
C VAL A 198 24.91 -0.18 -34.17
N THR A 199 24.22 -0.90 -35.07
CA THR A 199 23.54 -0.30 -36.24
C THR A 199 22.48 -1.25 -36.85
N GLY A 200 21.32 -1.38 -36.20
CA GLY A 200 20.17 -2.15 -36.72
C GLY A 200 18.89 -1.29 -36.78
N THR A 201 18.08 -1.45 -37.82
CA THR A 201 16.82 -0.68 -38.01
C THR A 201 15.59 -1.26 -37.28
N ASN A 202 15.79 -2.24 -36.39
CA ASN A 202 14.73 -3.12 -35.87
C ASN A 202 14.64 -3.13 -34.32
N ASP A 203 14.95 -2.02 -33.67
CA ASP A 203 14.85 -1.90 -32.22
C ASP A 203 13.39 -1.66 -31.79
N LEU A 204 12.92 -2.38 -30.76
CA LEU A 204 11.62 -2.11 -30.12
C LEU A 204 11.85 -1.15 -28.94
N ILE A 205 11.37 0.08 -29.10
CA ILE A 205 11.47 1.14 -28.08
C ILE A 205 10.12 1.28 -27.37
N ILE A 206 10.05 0.80 -26.13
CA ILE A 206 8.91 1.04 -25.23
C ILE A 206 9.25 2.29 -24.41
N THR A 207 8.52 3.38 -24.65
CA THR A 207 8.70 4.66 -23.94
C THR A 207 7.58 4.85 -22.92
N ASP A 208 7.91 5.25 -21.69
CA ASP A 208 6.91 5.61 -20.68
C ASP A 208 6.43 7.07 -20.80
N GLN A 209 5.43 7.43 -19.99
CA GLN A 209 4.86 8.79 -19.94
C GLN A 209 5.82 9.88 -19.42
N TYR A 210 7.02 9.52 -18.96
CA TYR A 210 8.08 10.42 -18.48
C TYR A 210 9.27 10.49 -19.45
N GLY A 211 9.22 9.75 -20.57
CA GLY A 211 10.30 9.68 -21.56
C GLY A 211 11.39 8.66 -21.22
N ASN A 212 11.23 7.83 -20.19
CA ASN A 212 12.14 6.71 -19.95
C ASN A 212 11.91 5.64 -21.01
N GLN A 213 12.99 5.11 -21.58
CA GLN A 213 12.92 4.15 -22.67
C GLN A 213 13.49 2.80 -22.25
N MET A 214 12.69 1.75 -22.41
CA MET A 214 13.18 0.38 -22.53
C MET A 214 13.42 0.13 -24.02
N VAL A 215 14.70 0.01 -24.41
CA VAL A 215 15.09 -0.37 -25.77
C VAL A 215 15.43 -1.86 -25.76
N ILE A 216 14.71 -2.64 -26.55
CA ILE A 216 15.06 -4.03 -26.86
C ILE A 216 15.69 -4.01 -28.25
N TYR A 217 17.01 -4.23 -28.28
CA TYR A 217 17.82 -4.13 -29.48
C TYR A 217 17.66 -5.33 -30.41
N ASP A 218 17.75 -5.08 -31.72
CA ASP A 218 17.80 -6.09 -32.80
C ASP A 218 16.71 -7.18 -32.74
N ILE A 219 15.43 -6.79 -32.70
CA ILE A 219 14.35 -7.78 -32.78
C ILE A 219 14.10 -8.18 -34.23
N GLY A 220 14.70 -9.30 -34.64
CA GLY A 220 14.29 -10.03 -35.84
C GLY A 220 12.81 -10.48 -35.78
N SER A 221 12.14 -10.60 -36.92
CA SER A 221 10.72 -10.98 -36.99
C SER A 221 10.44 -12.31 -36.26
N GLY A 222 9.63 -12.28 -35.21
CA GLY A 222 9.32 -13.47 -34.40
C GLY A 222 10.34 -13.79 -33.29
N ALA A 223 11.37 -12.96 -33.10
CA ALA A 223 12.21 -13.05 -31.91
C ALA A 223 11.41 -12.61 -30.66
N SER A 224 11.77 -13.21 -29.52
CA SER A 224 11.04 -13.10 -28.26
C SER A 224 12.00 -12.82 -27.11
N ALA A 225 11.67 -11.85 -26.27
CA ALA A 225 12.43 -11.50 -25.07
C ALA A 225 11.64 -11.90 -23.82
N ASN A 226 12.29 -12.59 -22.89
CA ASN A 226 11.72 -12.87 -21.57
C ASN A 226 12.02 -11.72 -20.63
N VAL A 227 10.97 -11.00 -20.22
CA VAL A 227 11.07 -9.83 -19.34
C VAL A 227 10.41 -10.16 -18.01
N LYS A 228 11.15 -9.98 -16.92
CA LYS A 228 10.58 -9.97 -15.57
C LYS A 228 9.99 -8.59 -15.31
N LEU A 229 8.70 -8.55 -15.02
CA LEU A 229 8.02 -7.33 -14.62
C LEU A 229 7.87 -7.30 -13.11
N SER A 230 8.24 -6.17 -12.50
CA SER A 230 7.79 -5.87 -11.14
C SER A 230 6.60 -4.90 -11.23
N VAL A 231 5.55 -5.25 -10.51
CA VAL A 231 4.24 -4.60 -10.60
C VAL A 231 3.99 -3.85 -9.31
N ILE A 232 3.89 -2.53 -9.39
CA ILE A 232 3.74 -1.66 -8.22
C ILE A 232 2.53 -0.74 -8.43
N ASP A 233 1.35 -1.28 -8.13
CA ASP A 233 0.07 -0.56 -8.04
C ASP A 233 -0.20 0.03 -6.63
N SER A 234 0.66 -0.27 -5.65
CA SER A 234 0.63 0.45 -4.37
C SER A 234 1.25 1.84 -4.53
N ALA A 235 0.66 2.86 -3.92
CA ALA A 235 1.22 4.21 -3.84
C ALA A 235 2.41 4.23 -2.86
N TYR A 236 3.49 3.53 -3.20
CA TYR A 236 4.62 3.25 -2.33
C TYR A 236 5.95 3.53 -3.03
N THR A 237 6.84 4.27 -2.38
CA THR A 237 8.21 4.48 -2.86
C THR A 237 9.23 4.00 -1.81
N PRO A 238 10.11 3.03 -2.13
CA PRO A 238 11.14 2.55 -1.21
C PRO A 238 12.27 3.56 -1.03
N ALA A 239 13.02 3.42 0.07
CA ALA A 239 14.10 4.34 0.44
C ALA A 239 15.23 4.44 -0.62
N SER A 240 15.43 3.38 -1.41
CA SER A 240 16.39 3.36 -2.52
C SER A 240 16.04 4.33 -3.67
N LEU A 241 14.79 4.81 -3.75
CA LEU A 241 14.28 5.66 -4.83
C LEU A 241 13.94 7.10 -4.38
N ILE A 242 14.44 7.56 -3.23
CA ILE A 242 14.23 8.95 -2.73
C ILE A 242 14.94 10.00 -3.60
N ALA A 243 15.92 9.62 -4.42
CA ALA A 243 16.70 10.54 -5.27
C ALA A 243 15.79 11.45 -6.13
N GLY A 244 16.12 12.75 -6.18
CA GLY A 244 15.25 13.79 -6.75
C GLY A 244 14.28 14.43 -5.74
N GLY A 245 14.12 13.85 -4.54
CA GLY A 245 13.34 14.40 -3.44
C GLY A 245 11.90 13.89 -3.37
N VAL A 246 11.25 14.16 -2.25
CA VAL A 246 9.93 13.63 -1.89
C VAL A 246 8.80 14.10 -2.82
N PHE A 247 8.96 15.25 -3.50
CA PHE A 247 7.97 15.83 -4.42
C PHE A 247 8.29 15.65 -5.91
N ALA A 248 9.24 14.78 -6.25
CA ALA A 248 9.55 14.49 -7.65
C ALA A 248 8.39 13.73 -8.32
N SER A 249 8.08 14.08 -9.57
CA SER A 249 6.91 13.59 -10.31
C SER A 249 7.07 12.16 -10.84
N ASP A 250 8.21 11.51 -10.59
CA ASP A 250 8.54 10.12 -10.91
C ASP A 250 8.28 9.16 -9.73
N LYS A 251 7.93 9.69 -8.54
CA LYS A 251 7.79 8.89 -7.31
C LYS A 251 6.45 8.16 -7.28
N LEU A 252 6.52 6.83 -7.23
CA LEU A 252 5.38 5.91 -7.20
C LEU A 252 4.31 6.25 -6.14
N ALA A 253 4.67 6.91 -5.03
CA ALA A 253 3.73 7.31 -3.98
C ALA A 253 2.84 8.52 -4.30
N TRP A 254 3.24 9.38 -5.25
CA TRP A 254 2.36 10.40 -5.84
C TRP A 254 1.56 9.83 -7.00
N LEU A 255 2.23 8.94 -7.72
CA LEU A 255 1.84 8.46 -9.01
C LEU A 255 0.76 7.40 -8.93
N GLY A 256 0.85 6.47 -7.97
CA GLY A 256 -0.16 5.45 -7.69
C GLY A 256 -1.44 5.97 -7.04
N LEU A 257 -1.63 7.29 -6.85
CA LEU A 257 -2.83 7.85 -6.23
C LEU A 257 -4.00 7.90 -7.22
N SER A 258 -4.94 6.97 -7.05
CA SER A 258 -6.12 6.80 -7.91
C SER A 258 -7.27 7.74 -7.58
N ALA A 259 -7.52 8.02 -6.29
CA ALA A 259 -8.61 8.84 -5.81
C ALA A 259 -8.12 10.02 -4.96
N ALA A 260 -8.92 11.09 -4.88
CA ALA A 260 -8.63 12.24 -4.02
C ALA A 260 -8.54 11.88 -2.52
N THR A 261 -9.14 10.76 -2.10
CA THR A 261 -9.07 10.23 -0.72
C THR A 261 -7.94 9.25 -0.50
N ASP A 262 -7.00 9.13 -1.42
CA ASP A 262 -5.85 8.23 -1.28
C ASP A 262 -4.63 8.97 -0.73
N TYR A 263 -3.83 8.26 0.07
CA TYR A 263 -2.46 8.66 0.40
C TYR A 263 -1.48 7.55 0.05
N GLY A 264 -0.25 7.97 -0.22
CA GLY A 264 0.90 7.13 -0.50
C GLY A 264 1.96 7.23 0.59
N ILE A 265 2.94 6.34 0.53
CA ILE A 265 4.01 6.20 1.51
C ILE A 265 5.35 6.29 0.78
N ILE A 266 6.18 7.27 1.16
CA ILE A 266 7.59 7.33 0.77
C ILE A 266 8.42 6.97 1.99
N VAL A 267 9.16 5.88 1.93
CA VAL A 267 10.09 5.49 3.00
C VAL A 267 11.28 6.44 2.96
N ILE A 268 11.61 7.05 4.11
CA ILE A 268 12.78 7.93 4.24
C ILE A 268 13.90 7.22 5.00
N GLN A 269 13.53 6.50 6.07
CA GLN A 269 14.42 5.66 6.86
C GLN A 269 13.65 4.40 7.27
N ASP A 270 14.22 3.24 6.95
CA ASP A 270 13.76 1.92 7.37
C ASP A 270 15.02 1.06 7.50
N ALA A 271 15.24 0.46 8.67
CA ALA A 271 16.48 -0.24 9.00
C ALA A 271 16.38 -1.77 8.81
N ASP A 272 15.17 -2.35 8.91
CA ASP A 272 14.94 -3.80 8.83
C ASP A 272 14.06 -4.22 7.64
N ASN A 273 13.66 -3.25 6.81
CA ASN A 273 12.77 -3.38 5.65
C ASN A 273 11.33 -3.77 6.06
N SER A 274 10.83 -3.28 7.21
CA SER A 274 9.47 -3.55 7.68
C SER A 274 8.39 -2.79 6.91
N VAL A 275 8.73 -1.69 6.23
CA VAL A 275 7.78 -0.89 5.46
C VAL A 275 7.67 -1.42 4.02
N GLN A 276 6.90 -2.49 3.84
CA GLN A 276 6.66 -3.12 2.53
C GLN A 276 5.40 -2.56 1.83
N PRO A 277 5.30 -2.54 0.49
CA PRO A 277 4.18 -1.92 -0.23
C PRO A 277 2.79 -2.48 0.16
N LEU A 278 2.67 -3.81 0.34
CA LEU A 278 1.40 -4.47 0.68
C LEU A 278 1.14 -4.54 2.20
N TYR A 279 2.20 -4.49 3.01
CA TYR A 279 2.17 -4.61 4.47
C TYR A 279 3.11 -3.58 5.14
N PRO A 280 2.84 -2.27 4.98
CA PRO A 280 3.73 -1.22 5.46
C PRO A 280 3.65 -1.09 6.98
N THR A 281 4.58 -1.72 7.70
CA THR A 281 4.63 -1.66 9.17
C THR A 281 5.77 -0.75 9.60
N ILE A 282 5.48 0.35 10.30
CA ILE A 282 6.53 1.20 10.90
C ILE A 282 6.87 0.73 12.31
N ASN A 283 8.17 0.69 12.62
CA ASN A 283 8.72 0.27 13.89
C ASN A 283 9.84 1.23 14.38
N LYS A 284 10.56 0.84 15.44
CA LYS A 284 11.38 1.77 16.22
C LYS A 284 12.62 2.22 15.46
N GLY A 285 12.55 3.46 14.96
CA GLY A 285 13.64 4.10 14.22
C GLY A 285 13.31 4.31 12.74
N ASP A 286 12.13 3.88 12.30
CA ASP A 286 11.66 4.14 10.95
C ASP A 286 11.00 5.52 10.85
N MET A 287 11.16 6.15 9.69
CA MET A 287 10.52 7.41 9.34
C MET A 287 10.01 7.31 7.90
N VAL A 288 8.75 7.66 7.71
CA VAL A 288 8.10 7.70 6.38
C VAL A 288 7.44 9.05 6.15
N ALA A 289 7.34 9.46 4.89
CA ALA A 289 6.51 10.59 4.48
C ALA A 289 5.19 10.05 3.91
N LEU A 290 4.07 10.45 4.52
CA LEU A 290 2.73 10.21 4.01
C LEU A 290 2.39 11.31 2.99
N THR A 291 2.14 10.94 1.74
CA THR A 291 1.99 11.87 0.61
C THR A 291 0.59 11.84 0.03
N PHE A 292 -0.05 13.00 -0.14
CA PHE A 292 -1.39 13.09 -0.75
C PHE A 292 -1.68 14.44 -1.41
N TYR A 293 -2.62 14.44 -2.34
CA TYR A 293 -3.08 15.64 -3.04
C TYR A 293 -4.14 16.38 -2.23
N VAL A 294 -3.83 17.63 -1.88
CA VAL A 294 -4.77 18.56 -1.25
C VAL A 294 -5.47 19.45 -2.27
N GLY A 295 -4.88 19.65 -3.45
CA GLY A 295 -5.39 20.48 -4.54
C GLY A 295 -4.97 19.98 -5.92
N ASN A 296 -5.70 20.36 -6.96
CA ASN A 296 -5.28 20.26 -8.35
C ASN A 296 -5.93 21.36 -9.22
N ASP A 297 -5.35 21.67 -10.38
CA ASP A 297 -5.87 22.73 -11.26
C ASP A 297 -7.32 22.48 -11.73
N ALA A 298 -7.73 21.21 -11.80
CA ALA A 298 -9.07 20.77 -12.17
C ALA A 298 -10.13 20.97 -11.06
N GLY A 299 -9.73 21.26 -9.83
CA GLY A 299 -10.66 21.43 -8.70
C GLY A 299 -11.29 20.14 -8.16
N THR A 300 -10.73 18.96 -8.47
CA THR A 300 -11.29 17.64 -8.10
C THR A 300 -10.61 16.97 -6.90
N ALA A 301 -9.57 17.60 -6.34
CA ALA A 301 -8.88 17.13 -5.13
C ALA A 301 -9.63 17.54 -3.84
N ILE A 302 -9.10 17.10 -2.68
CA ILE A 302 -9.71 17.24 -1.35
C ILE A 302 -10.23 18.66 -1.05
N PHE A 303 -9.41 19.68 -1.32
CA PHE A 303 -9.74 21.10 -1.11
C PHE A 303 -9.84 21.84 -2.45
N GLY A 304 -10.36 21.17 -3.48
CA GLY A 304 -10.54 21.75 -4.82
C GLY A 304 -9.21 22.11 -5.47
N GLN A 305 -8.95 23.42 -5.64
CA GLN A 305 -7.70 23.92 -6.23
C GLN A 305 -6.51 23.89 -5.28
N GLY A 306 -6.74 23.63 -3.99
CA GLY A 306 -5.71 23.50 -2.96
C GLY A 306 -5.82 24.54 -1.85
N ILE A 307 -4.81 24.57 -1.00
CA ILE A 307 -4.82 25.37 0.23
C ILE A 307 -4.30 26.78 -0.05
N GLN A 308 -5.18 27.77 0.14
CA GLN A 308 -4.86 29.19 -0.03
C GLN A 308 -3.93 29.72 1.09
N PRO A 309 -3.17 30.82 0.86
CA PRO A 309 -2.39 31.49 1.89
C PRO A 309 -3.25 31.91 3.09
N ARG A 310 -2.68 31.92 4.31
CA ARG A 310 -3.36 32.24 5.59
C ARG A 310 -4.50 31.30 5.99
N THR A 311 -4.57 30.11 5.43
CA THR A 311 -5.56 29.09 5.81
C THR A 311 -5.04 28.29 6.99
N LYS A 312 -5.89 28.09 8.01
CA LYS A 312 -5.59 27.16 9.11
C LYS A 312 -6.04 25.75 8.71
N ILE A 313 -5.12 24.80 8.78
CA ILE A 313 -5.38 23.39 8.52
C ILE A 313 -5.24 22.63 9.84
N THR A 314 -6.17 21.71 10.08
CA THR A 314 -6.17 20.83 11.26
C THR A 314 -6.41 19.40 10.82
N GLY A 315 -5.85 18.45 11.58
CA GLY A 315 -5.98 17.04 11.25
C GLY A 315 -5.32 16.12 12.26
N LYS A 316 -5.32 14.83 11.95
CA LYS A 316 -4.63 13.79 12.71
C LYS A 316 -4.35 12.55 11.89
N VAL A 317 -3.24 11.88 12.17
CA VAL A 317 -2.90 10.55 11.68
C VAL A 317 -3.31 9.54 12.74
N VAL A 318 -4.30 8.70 12.44
CA VAL A 318 -4.91 7.76 13.40
C VAL A 318 -4.48 6.33 13.07
N PRO A 319 -3.65 5.67 13.90
CA PRO A 319 -3.29 4.25 13.73
C PRO A 319 -4.47 3.31 14.05
N GLU A 320 -4.31 2.00 13.81
CA GLU A 320 -5.32 0.99 14.22
C GLU A 320 -5.51 0.94 15.75
N PHE A 321 -4.43 1.15 16.49
CA PHE A 321 -4.37 1.22 17.95
C PHE A 321 -3.29 2.22 18.34
N GLY A 322 -3.48 2.95 19.44
CA GLY A 322 -2.50 3.91 19.94
C GLY A 322 -2.86 5.38 19.73
N ALA A 323 -2.03 6.25 20.32
CA ALA A 323 -2.22 7.69 20.26
C ALA A 323 -2.09 8.23 18.81
N PRO A 324 -3.04 9.07 18.35
CA PRO A 324 -2.97 9.68 17.03
C PRO A 324 -1.96 10.84 16.99
N GLY A 325 -1.23 10.97 15.89
CA GLY A 325 -0.36 12.12 15.63
C GLY A 325 -1.20 13.32 15.21
N VAL A 326 -0.94 14.50 15.79
CA VAL A 326 -1.71 15.72 15.48
C VAL A 326 -1.08 16.48 14.32
N ILE A 327 -1.92 16.97 13.40
CA ILE A 327 -1.56 17.86 12.30
C ILE A 327 -2.20 19.21 12.60
N GLU A 328 -1.39 20.26 12.77
CA GLU A 328 -1.92 21.62 12.93
C GLU A 328 -0.92 22.66 12.40
N PHE A 329 -1.30 23.35 11.34
CA PHE A 329 -0.50 24.44 10.76
C PHE A 329 -1.39 25.57 10.24
N THR A 330 -0.79 26.72 9.99
CA THR A 330 -1.43 27.83 9.28
C THR A 330 -0.50 28.27 8.16
N THR A 331 -0.99 28.27 6.93
CA THR A 331 -0.16 28.61 5.77
C THR A 331 0.29 30.07 5.83
N PRO A 332 1.50 30.40 5.32
CA PRO A 332 2.03 31.77 5.34
C PRO A 332 1.16 32.74 4.52
N THR A 333 1.46 34.04 4.61
CA THR A 333 0.70 35.11 3.93
C THR A 333 0.84 35.12 2.40
N SER A 334 1.86 34.46 1.88
CA SER A 334 2.20 34.37 0.46
C SER A 334 3.18 33.21 0.26
N TYR A 335 3.10 32.54 -0.88
CA TYR A 335 4.03 31.47 -1.23
C TYR A 335 5.17 32.01 -2.10
N THR A 336 6.41 31.93 -1.61
CA THR A 336 7.61 32.41 -2.32
C THR A 336 8.31 31.30 -3.09
N ASP A 337 8.25 30.08 -2.58
CA ASP A 337 9.00 28.92 -3.03
C ASP A 337 8.06 27.79 -3.42
N GLU A 338 8.51 26.88 -4.29
CA GLU A 338 7.71 25.73 -4.73
C GLU A 338 7.48 24.72 -3.60
N ILE A 339 8.43 24.61 -2.67
CA ILE A 339 8.40 23.70 -1.52
C ILE A 339 8.51 24.54 -0.25
N ILE A 340 7.55 24.37 0.66
CA ILE A 340 7.39 25.19 1.87
C ILE A 340 7.19 24.27 3.08
N GLU A 341 7.97 24.49 4.13
CA GLU A 341 7.80 23.86 5.44
C GLU A 341 6.69 24.57 6.22
N LEU A 342 5.77 23.78 6.80
CA LEU A 342 4.50 24.27 7.37
C LEU A 342 4.37 23.97 8.87
N GLN A 343 5.02 22.92 9.34
CA GLN A 343 5.15 22.48 10.74
C GLN A 343 6.47 21.75 10.90
#